data_AF-A0A9P8CAX7-F1
#
_entry.id   AF-A0A9P8CAX7-F1
#
_cell.length_a   1.000
_cell.length_b   1.000
_cell.length_c   1.000
_cell.angle_alpha   90.00
_cell.angle_beta   90.00
_cell.angle_gamma   90.00
#
_symmetry.space_group_name_H-M   'P 1'
#
loop_
_entity.id
_entity.type
_entity.pdbx_description
1 polymer ?
#
loop_
_entity_poly.entity_id
_entity_poly.type
_entity_poly.pdbx_seq_one_letter_code
_entity_poly.pdbx_strand_id
1 'polypeptide(L)' 'IRGTFKEDKDITLVLVQNLQCILIVLDEGLKICCSPVPVGLPRMLPSGGVVVDGKWVPQKV' A
#
# COMPACT_ATOMS: atom_id res chain seq x y z
N ILE A 1 16.54 -1.03 16.70
CA ILE A 1 16.54 0.43 16.41
C ILE A 1 17.58 1.16 17.27
N ARG A 2 17.39 1.33 18.58
CA ARG A 2 18.34 2.06 19.46
C ARG A 2 19.71 1.39 19.67
N GLY A 3 19.84 0.10 19.36
CA GLY A 3 21.13 -0.61 19.36
C GLY A 3 21.77 -0.73 17.97
N THR A 4 21.11 -0.24 16.92
CA THR A 4 21.57 -0.40 15.52
C THR A 4 22.29 0.84 15.00
N PHE A 5 22.07 2.00 15.62
CA PHE A 5 22.74 3.25 15.27
C PHE A 5 23.59 3.73 16.46
N LYS A 6 24.86 4.06 16.21
CA LYS A 6 25.78 4.59 17.23
C LYS A 6 25.80 6.13 17.28
N GLU A 7 25.56 6.78 16.14
CA GLU A 7 25.50 8.23 15.98
C GLU A 7 24.33 8.61 15.06
N ASP A 8 23.78 9.83 15.22
CA ASP A 8 22.66 10.32 14.41
C ASP A 8 23.00 10.42 12.91
N LYS A 9 24.28 10.53 12.55
CA LYS A 9 24.76 10.62 11.16
C LYS A 9 24.70 9.29 10.40
N ASP A 10 24.60 8.16 11.10
CA ASP A 10 24.52 6.82 10.49
C ASP A 10 23.10 6.47 10.00
N ILE A 11 22.11 7.33 10.28
CA ILE A 11 20.71 7.15 9.85
C ILE A 11 20.60 7.50 8.36
N THR A 12 21.07 6.58 7.51
CA THR A 12 20.92 6.66 6.05
C THR A 12 19.69 5.88 5.61
N LEU A 13 18.98 6.35 4.57
CA LEU A 13 17.82 5.67 3.97
C LEU A 13 18.09 4.19 3.65
N VAL A 14 19.31 3.86 3.21
CA VAL A 14 19.75 2.48 2.91
C VAL A 14 19.80 1.60 4.16
N LEU A 15 20.27 2.14 5.29
CA LEU A 15 20.39 1.39 6.54
C LEU A 15 19.01 1.18 7.18
N VAL A 16 18.13 2.19 7.07
CA VAL A 16 16.75 2.13 7.55
C VAL A 16 15.93 1.08 6.79
N GLN A 17 16.17 0.89 5.49
CA GLN A 17 15.54 -0.16 4.69
C GLN A 17 15.87 -1.58 5.18
N ASN A 18 17.02 -1.80 5.82
CA ASN A 18 17.41 -3.11 6.34
C ASN A 18 16.74 -3.45 7.69
N LEU A 19 16.02 -2.51 8.31
CA LEU A 19 15.36 -2.71 9.59
C LEU A 19 13.96 -3.30 9.40
N GLN A 20 13.89 -4.63 9.39
CA GLN A 20 12.64 -5.37 9.25
C GLN A 20 11.55 -4.93 10.24
N CYS A 21 11.92 -4.63 11.49
CA CYS A 21 10.95 -4.16 12.50
C CYS A 21 10.24 -2.86 12.10
N ILE A 22 10.95 -1.91 11.46
CA ILE A 22 10.37 -0.64 11.02
C ILE A 22 9.50 -0.87 9.79
N LEU A 23 9.95 -1.71 8.85
CA LEU A 23 9.17 -2.06 7.66
C LEU A 23 7.85 -2.74 8.03
N ILE A 24 7.84 -3.65 9.00
CA ILE A 24 6.62 -4.33 9.45
C ILE A 24 5.66 -3.32 10.09
N VAL A 25 6.15 -2.45 10.98
CA VAL A 25 5.31 -1.42 11.61
C VAL A 25 4.81 -0.40 10.59
N LEU A 26 5.62 -0.07 9.59
CA LEU A 26 5.24 0.83 8.50
C LEU A 26 4.15 0.18 7.64
N ASP A 27 4.29 -1.08 7.25
CA ASP A 27 3.31 -1.81 6.45
C ASP A 27 1.97 -1.96 7.19
N GLU A 28 2.00 -2.35 8.47
CA GLU A 28 0.79 -2.41 9.29
C GLU A 28 0.19 -1.02 9.55
N GLY A 29 1.04 -0.02 9.75
CA GLY A 29 0.63 1.37 9.84
C GLY A 29 -0.06 1.86 8.57
N LEU A 30 0.44 1.48 7.39
CA LEU A 30 -0.19 1.78 6.10
C LEU A 30 -1.47 0.98 5.90
N LYS A 31 -1.57 -0.29 6.31
CA LYS A 31 -2.84 -1.04 6.26
C LYS A 31 -3.92 -0.41 7.13
N ILE A 32 -3.56 0.01 8.34
CA ILE A 32 -4.49 0.62 9.30
C ILE A 32 -4.82 2.06 8.90
N CYS A 33 -3.82 2.85 8.48
CA CYS A 33 -3.95 4.27 8.15
C CYS A 33 -4.40 4.54 6.71
N CYS A 34 -4.24 3.60 5.76
CA CYS A 34 -4.89 3.60 4.44
C CYS A 34 -6.29 2.95 4.46
N SER A 35 -6.74 2.44 5.61
CA SER A 35 -8.15 2.04 5.84
C SER A 35 -9.23 3.15 5.70
N PRO A 36 -8.96 4.48 5.73
CA PRO A 36 -9.98 5.49 5.43
C PRO A 36 -10.29 5.65 3.93
N VAL A 37 -9.65 4.88 3.04
CA VAL A 37 -10.11 4.71 1.64
C VAL A 37 -10.65 3.29 1.45
N PRO A 38 -11.76 2.92 2.14
CA PRO A 38 -12.33 1.56 2.10
C PRO A 38 -12.83 1.17 0.69
N VAL A 39 -13.03 2.16 -0.18
CA VAL A 39 -13.35 1.99 -1.59
C VAL A 39 -12.29 2.77 -2.36
N GLY A 40 -11.38 2.05 -3.01
CA GLY A 40 -10.45 2.67 -3.98
C GLY A 40 -11.22 3.46 -5.04
N LEU A 41 -10.56 4.37 -5.74
CA LEU A 41 -11.21 5.20 -6.76
C LEU A 41 -12.04 4.34 -7.72
N PRO A 42 -13.31 4.72 -8.01
CA PRO A 42 -14.16 3.92 -8.89
C PRO A 42 -13.48 3.80 -10.25
N ARG A 43 -13.19 2.56 -10.65
CA ARG A 43 -12.66 2.31 -12.00
C ARG A 43 -13.78 2.48 -13.02
N MET A 44 -13.52 3.20 -14.10
CA MET A 44 -14.45 3.29 -15.22
C MET A 44 -14.36 2.01 -16.05
N LEU A 45 -15.52 1.43 -16.39
CA LEU A 45 -15.59 0.28 -17.27
C LEU A 45 -15.26 0.69 -18.72
N PRO A 46 -14.52 -0.14 -19.48
CA PRO A 46 -14.31 0.10 -20.91
C PRO A 46 -15.63 0.05 -21.70
N SER A 47 -15.67 0.70 -22.86
CA SER A 47 -16.84 0.67 -23.73
C SER A 47 -17.06 -0.74 -24.29
N GLY A 48 -18.30 -1.25 -24.18
CA GLY A 48 -18.69 -2.60 -24.58
C GLY A 48 -18.94 -3.59 -23.44
N GLY A 49 -18.72 -3.20 -22.17
CA GLY A 49 -18.90 -4.10 -21.01
C GLY A 49 -17.75 -5.08 -20.84
N VAL A 50 -17.65 -5.71 -19.66
CA VAL A 50 -16.56 -6.66 -19.36
C VAL A 50 -17.06 -7.81 -18.48
N VAL A 51 -16.47 -8.99 -18.65
CA VAL A 51 -16.67 -10.11 -17.72
C VAL A 51 -15.73 -9.94 -16.53
N VAL A 52 -16.31 -9.84 -15.33
CA VAL A 52 -15.56 -9.87 -14.05
C VAL A 52 -16.04 -11.09 -13.28
N ASP A 53 -15.11 -11.97 -12.90
CA ASP A 53 -15.42 -13.17 -12.09
C ASP A 53 -16.54 -14.04 -12.70
N GLY A 54 -16.50 -14.24 -14.02
CA GLY A 54 -17.50 -15.01 -14.77
C GLY A 54 -18.87 -14.34 -14.92
N LYS A 55 -19.08 -13.15 -14.35
CA LYS A 55 -20.31 -12.36 -14.48
C LYS A 55 -20.13 -11.24 -15.50
N TRP A 56 -21.09 -11.10 -16.39
CA TRP A 56 -21.13 -9.99 -17.34
C TRP A 56 -21.53 -8.69 -16.63
N VAL A 57 -20.67 -7.68 -16.67
CA VAL A 57 -20.95 -6.33 -16.15
C VAL A 57 -21.22 -5.41 -17.35
N PRO A 58 -22.46 -4.87 -17.49
CA PRO A 58 -22.80 -4.00 -18.60
C PRO A 58 -22.06 -2.66 -18.49
N GLN A 59 -21.81 -2.03 -19.64
CA GLN A 59 -21.34 -0.65 -19.67
C GLN A 59 -22.34 0.26 -18.96
N LYS A 60 -21.84 1.16 -18.11
CA LYS A 60 -22.66 2.22 -17.54
C LYS A 60 -22.98 3.22 -18.66
N VAL A 61 -24.23 3.26 -19.10
CA VAL A 61 -24.79 4.34 -19.92
C VAL A 61 -24.88 5.63 -19.09
#